data_AF-D3V773-F1
#
_entry.id   AF-D3V773-F1
#
_cell.length_a   1.000
_cell.length_b   1.000
_cell.length_c   1.000
_cell.angle_alpha   90.00
_cell.angle_beta   90.00
_cell.angle_gamma   90.00
#
_symmetry.space_group_name_H-M   'P 1'
#
loop_
_entity.id
_entity.type
_entity.pdbx_description
1 polymer ?
#
loop_
_entity_poly.entity_id
_entity_poly.type
_entity_poly.pdbx_seq_one_letter_code
_entity_poly.pdbx_strand_id
1 'polypeptide(L)'
;MDFPIYDFDGNRLYDEIGNPVITITGGFEMLKDLGTLIDIQPDWGVDLINGIDDSFDIPFTKFDDFEVNVDSINFSSIINGISGLNQEQKDKLERIINEQKKLADEDLQAANRNLMDMNHEEFSLYQSYISELQKAKSKKIIELINKAIDIINNTPEGRTLSDVSKYPYEKKHEIDFGRVSYVIYMVIDNVKKLNELLNKKHTESVNINELSLDDLADYKLRESLSNLFLYYQGLKNKLNKALDRELERIEYLEKLFTKDNGMNGWDMLSHFRGDSGRTLNLHDIGVHNQVRELMHKQGGFEKPEGSIQSRFISQIQRGERIDFKNQYDFAKEARITIIDPLWAIGGATVSGVLTDIKAENTGDKYNVSGVISYKLDDKFSSPWDIYNWSPVELNFGGTPYDITGEWSEIVNFDVDKDVYENKIKPMIGQ
;
A
#
# COMPACT_ATOMS: atom_id res chain seq x y z
N MET A 1 25.93 40.65 40.91
CA MET A 1 24.61 40.03 41.18
C MET A 1 23.75 40.45 40.02
N ASP A 2 23.71 39.64 38.98
CA ASP A 2 22.98 39.95 37.77
C ASP A 2 21.56 39.41 37.92
N PHE A 3 20.58 40.29 37.78
CA PHE A 3 19.17 39.95 37.93
C PHE A 3 18.70 39.20 36.68
N PRO A 4 17.99 38.07 36.81
CA PRO A 4 17.39 37.39 35.66
C PRO A 4 16.38 38.32 34.98
N ILE A 5 16.50 38.46 33.66
CA ILE A 5 15.60 39.24 32.82
C ILE A 5 14.55 38.27 32.23
N TYR A 6 13.28 38.59 32.45
CA TYR A 6 12.12 37.81 31.98
C TYR A 6 11.38 38.57 30.87
N ASP A 7 10.66 37.85 30.01
CA ASP A 7 9.69 38.45 29.09
C ASP A 7 8.38 38.85 29.81
N PHE A 8 7.41 39.40 29.05
CA PHE A 8 6.11 39.83 29.58
C PHE A 8 5.24 38.66 30.09
N ASP A 9 5.54 37.42 29.69
CA ASP A 9 4.82 36.21 30.08
C ASP A 9 5.53 35.40 31.18
N GLY A 10 6.70 35.87 31.65
CA GLY A 10 7.45 35.29 32.76
C GLY A 10 8.50 34.23 32.36
N ASN A 11 8.82 34.08 31.08
CA ASN A 11 9.85 33.15 30.62
C ASN A 11 11.26 33.77 30.77
N ARG A 12 12.25 32.92 31.11
CA ARG A 12 13.64 33.34 31.36
C ARG A 12 14.35 33.55 30.02
N LEU A 13 14.85 34.77 29.75
CA LEU A 13 15.49 35.12 28.47
C LEU A 13 16.94 34.61 28.35
N TYR A 14 17.55 34.19 29.47
CA TYR A 14 18.92 33.69 29.55
C TYR A 14 19.03 32.51 30.51
N ASP A 15 19.93 31.56 30.22
CA ASP A 15 20.27 30.46 31.11
C ASP A 15 21.15 30.93 32.29
N GLU A 16 21.52 30.01 33.19
CA GLU A 16 22.26 30.33 34.42
C GLU A 16 23.71 30.78 34.19
N ILE A 17 24.20 30.67 32.95
CA ILE A 17 25.55 31.05 32.52
C ILE A 17 25.52 32.27 31.59
N GLY A 18 24.32 32.81 31.30
CA GLY A 18 24.14 34.03 30.50
C GLY A 18 24.00 33.79 29.00
N ASN A 19 23.71 32.56 28.55
CA ASN A 19 23.41 32.29 27.15
C ASN A 19 21.94 32.61 26.86
N PRO A 20 21.61 33.26 25.72
CA PRO A 20 20.22 33.55 25.36
C PRO A 20 19.44 32.26 25.13
N VAL A 21 18.31 32.10 25.83
CA VAL A 21 17.36 31.00 25.59
C VAL A 21 16.42 31.45 24.48
N ILE A 22 16.80 31.16 23.24
CA ILE A 22 16.03 31.53 22.05
C ILE A 22 14.88 30.53 21.90
N THR A 23 13.65 30.97 22.09
CA THR A 23 12.46 30.19 21.75
C THR A 23 11.86 30.77 20.46
N ILE A 24 12.18 30.16 19.31
CA ILE A 24 11.45 30.45 18.06
C ILE A 24 10.17 29.60 18.10
N THR A 25 9.05 30.18 18.49
CA THR A 25 7.72 29.56 18.36
C THR A 25 7.25 29.66 16.90
N GLY A 26 7.94 28.98 16.00
CA GLY A 26 7.56 28.84 14.59
C GLY A 26 7.07 27.43 14.32
N GLY A 27 5.88 27.09 14.82
CA GLY A 27 5.20 25.87 14.41
C GLY A 27 4.79 25.97 12.94
N PHE A 28 4.86 24.85 12.21
CA PHE A 28 4.34 24.78 10.85
C PHE A 28 2.81 24.91 10.89
N GLU A 29 2.26 26.05 10.48
CA GLU A 29 0.82 26.16 10.24
C GLU A 29 0.49 25.42 8.94
N MET A 30 -0.07 24.22 9.08
CA MET A 30 -0.71 23.54 7.97
C MET A 30 -1.89 24.37 7.48
N LEU A 31 -2.08 24.45 6.16
CA LEU A 31 -3.25 25.10 5.60
C LEU A 31 -4.52 24.40 6.10
N LYS A 32 -5.45 25.19 6.62
CA LYS A 32 -6.74 24.72 7.15
C LYS A 32 -7.51 23.86 6.12
N ASP A 33 -7.42 24.20 4.84
CA ASP A 33 -8.06 23.46 3.76
C ASP A 33 -7.37 22.13 3.44
N LEU A 34 -6.06 22.02 3.71
CA LEU A 34 -5.30 20.79 3.53
C LEU A 34 -5.58 19.81 4.67
N GLY A 35 -5.60 20.29 5.93
CA GLY A 35 -5.93 19.47 7.10
C GLY A 35 -7.40 19.02 7.18
N THR A 36 -8.29 19.60 6.37
CA THR A 36 -9.67 19.10 6.21
C THR A 36 -9.82 18.07 5.09
N LEU A 37 -8.85 18.00 4.16
CA LEU A 37 -8.83 17.04 3.07
C LEU A 37 -8.04 15.77 3.43
N ILE A 38 -7.02 15.92 4.26
CA ILE A 38 -6.08 14.88 4.64
C ILE A 38 -5.87 14.93 6.15
N ASP A 39 -6.14 13.81 6.83
CA ASP A 39 -5.66 13.62 8.20
C ASP A 39 -4.18 13.24 8.14
N ILE A 40 -3.34 14.08 8.73
CA ILE A 40 -1.89 13.90 8.80
C ILE A 40 -1.62 13.53 10.24
N GLN A 41 -1.07 12.33 10.47
CA GLN A 41 -0.87 11.85 11.84
C GLN A 41 0.01 12.82 12.66
N PRO A 42 -0.32 13.04 13.96
CA PRO A 42 0.33 14.06 14.81
C PRO A 42 1.84 13.90 15.04
N ASP A 43 2.43 12.81 14.56
CA ASP A 43 3.75 12.27 14.92
C ASP A 43 4.82 12.42 13.82
N TRP A 44 4.56 13.15 12.73
CA TRP A 44 5.53 13.46 11.67
C TRP A 44 6.69 14.39 12.07
N GLY A 45 7.03 14.41 13.37
CA GLY A 45 8.21 15.04 13.96
C GLY A 45 8.69 14.42 15.28
N VAL A 46 8.15 13.28 15.72
CA VAL A 46 8.52 12.62 16.99
C VAL A 46 8.57 11.10 16.78
N ASP A 47 9.73 10.58 16.41
CA ASP A 47 9.99 9.14 16.27
C ASP A 47 9.63 8.31 17.53
N LEU A 48 9.24 7.04 17.31
CA LEU A 48 9.19 5.91 18.27
C LEU A 48 8.07 5.89 19.35
N ILE A 49 7.07 4.99 19.21
CA ILE A 49 6.68 3.89 20.15
C ILE A 49 5.22 3.38 19.88
N ASN A 50 5.15 2.10 19.45
CA ASN A 50 4.11 1.06 19.66
C ASN A 50 2.63 1.23 19.22
N GLY A 51 2.16 0.20 18.50
CA GLY A 51 0.95 -0.55 18.88
C GLY A 51 -0.10 -0.76 17.79
N ILE A 52 -0.34 -2.03 17.44
CA ILE A 52 -1.23 -2.58 16.41
C ILE A 52 -2.70 -2.63 16.87
N ASP A 53 -3.62 -2.51 15.88
CA ASP A 53 -5.04 -2.94 15.80
C ASP A 53 -6.06 -2.33 16.78
N ASP A 54 -7.35 -2.16 16.46
CA ASP A 54 -8.23 -3.02 15.65
C ASP A 54 -9.53 -2.30 15.27
N SER A 55 -10.26 -2.92 14.33
CA SER A 55 -11.71 -2.84 14.06
C SER A 55 -12.26 -1.86 13.00
N PHE A 56 -13.13 -2.46 12.18
CA PHE A 56 -13.89 -1.90 11.06
C PHE A 56 -14.76 -0.70 11.46
N ASP A 57 -14.47 0.45 10.83
CA ASP A 57 -15.49 1.41 10.39
C ASP A 57 -14.87 2.28 9.28
N ILE A 58 -15.51 2.37 8.10
CA ILE A 58 -15.04 3.23 7.00
C ILE A 58 -15.79 4.57 7.09
N PRO A 59 -15.06 5.68 7.32
CA PRO A 59 -14.89 6.64 6.22
C PRO A 59 -13.44 7.14 6.02
N PHE A 60 -12.43 6.29 6.26
CA PHE A 60 -11.02 6.64 6.04
C PHE A 60 -10.34 5.61 5.13
N THR A 61 -9.79 6.04 3.99
CA THR A 61 -8.83 5.20 3.24
C THR A 61 -7.43 5.57 3.65
N LYS A 62 -6.79 4.69 4.44
CA LYS A 62 -5.39 4.79 4.83
C LYS A 62 -4.50 4.60 3.61
N PHE A 63 -3.75 5.63 3.26
CA PHE A 63 -2.44 5.51 2.64
C PHE A 63 -1.44 5.38 3.79
N ASP A 64 -0.34 4.65 3.62
CA ASP A 64 0.62 4.28 4.69
C ASP A 64 0.95 5.38 5.73
N ASP A 65 0.78 6.67 5.40
CA ASP A 65 0.91 7.80 6.33
C ASP A 65 -0.22 8.87 6.28
N PHE A 66 -1.35 8.65 5.59
CA PHE A 66 -2.46 9.63 5.45
C PHE A 66 -3.84 8.99 5.45
N GLU A 67 -4.83 9.70 5.98
CA GLU A 67 -6.23 9.36 5.78
C GLU A 67 -6.92 10.40 4.91
N VAL A 68 -7.48 9.98 3.78
CA VAL A 68 -8.29 10.84 2.91
C VAL A 68 -9.76 10.68 3.29
N ASN A 69 -10.42 11.79 3.62
CA ASN A 69 -11.83 11.80 4.02
C ASN A 69 -12.75 11.60 2.80
N VAL A 70 -13.57 10.53 2.80
CA VAL A 70 -14.48 10.18 1.71
C VAL A 70 -15.97 10.25 2.13
N ASP A 71 -16.34 11.20 3.02
CA ASP A 71 -17.66 11.29 3.70
C ASP A 71 -18.89 11.53 2.80
N SER A 72 -18.78 11.49 1.48
CA SER A 72 -19.79 12.08 0.57
C SER A 72 -20.32 11.16 -0.53
N ILE A 73 -20.05 9.86 -0.50
CA ILE A 73 -20.55 8.98 -1.58
C ILE A 73 -22.04 8.67 -1.36
N ASN A 74 -22.88 9.32 -2.17
CA ASN A 74 -24.31 9.09 -2.17
C ASN A 74 -24.66 7.75 -2.84
N PHE A 75 -25.21 6.82 -2.06
CA PHE A 75 -25.62 5.49 -2.52
C PHE A 75 -26.65 5.52 -3.65
N SER A 76 -27.60 6.45 -3.63
CA SER A 76 -28.57 6.62 -4.71
C SER A 76 -27.90 7.05 -6.02
N SER A 77 -26.77 7.77 -5.94
CA SER A 77 -25.96 8.09 -7.11
C SER A 77 -25.24 6.86 -7.66
N ILE A 78 -24.76 5.95 -6.81
CA ILE A 78 -24.13 4.69 -7.23
C ILE A 78 -25.15 3.81 -7.94
N ILE A 79 -26.30 3.57 -7.32
CA ILE A 79 -27.37 2.73 -7.89
C ILE A 79 -27.79 3.25 -9.27
N ASN A 80 -27.90 4.57 -9.42
CA ASN A 80 -28.24 5.19 -10.70
C ASN A 80 -27.10 5.15 -11.73
N GLY A 81 -25.85 5.02 -11.29
CA GLY A 81 -24.68 4.85 -12.15
C GLY A 81 -24.52 3.43 -12.70
N ILE A 82 -25.18 2.42 -12.11
CA ILE A 82 -25.11 1.04 -12.62
C ILE A 82 -25.91 0.95 -13.93
N SER A 83 -25.19 0.73 -15.02
CA SER A 83 -25.79 0.59 -16.34
C SER A 83 -26.62 -0.71 -16.46
N GLY A 84 -27.75 -0.64 -17.18
CA GLY A 84 -28.57 -1.81 -17.51
C GLY A 84 -29.60 -2.23 -16.46
N LEU A 85 -29.66 -1.59 -15.29
CA LEU A 85 -30.72 -1.87 -14.29
C LEU A 85 -32.01 -1.12 -14.60
N ASN A 86 -33.14 -1.82 -14.55
CA ASN A 86 -34.48 -1.22 -14.59
C ASN A 86 -34.88 -0.66 -13.21
N GLN A 87 -36.01 0.06 -13.12
CA GLN A 87 -36.43 0.70 -11.86
C GLN A 87 -36.71 -0.33 -10.75
N GLU A 88 -37.35 -1.46 -11.07
CA GLU A 88 -37.65 -2.52 -10.10
C GLU A 88 -36.38 -3.11 -9.48
N GLN A 89 -35.35 -3.35 -10.31
CA GLN A 89 -34.04 -3.82 -9.88
C GLN A 89 -33.32 -2.79 -9.01
N LYS A 90 -33.45 -1.50 -9.33
CA LYS A 90 -32.89 -0.41 -8.50
C LYS A 90 -33.57 -0.34 -7.13
N ASP A 91 -34.90 -0.41 -7.09
CA ASP A 91 -35.67 -0.40 -5.83
C ASP A 91 -35.36 -1.65 -4.99
N LYS A 92 -35.20 -2.82 -5.63
CA LYS A 92 -34.78 -4.06 -4.97
C LYS A 92 -33.37 -3.92 -4.40
N LEU A 93 -32.43 -3.40 -5.17
CA LEU A 93 -31.05 -3.17 -4.75
C LEU A 93 -30.97 -2.17 -3.59
N GLU A 94 -31.76 -1.09 -3.60
CA GLU A 94 -31.81 -0.13 -2.50
C GLU A 94 -32.27 -0.78 -1.19
N ARG A 95 -33.29 -1.66 -1.24
CA ARG A 95 -33.72 -2.44 -0.06
C ARG A 95 -32.60 -3.35 0.45
N ILE A 96 -31.94 -4.10 -0.43
CA ILE A 96 -30.83 -4.99 -0.07
C ILE A 96 -29.72 -4.20 0.63
N ILE A 97 -29.33 -3.05 0.09
CA ILE A 97 -28.26 -2.21 0.65
C ILE A 97 -28.65 -1.69 2.05
N ASN A 98 -29.88 -1.20 2.21
CA ASN A 98 -30.33 -0.67 3.49
C ASN A 98 -30.40 -1.76 4.57
N GLU A 99 -30.85 -2.96 4.21
CA GLU A 99 -30.84 -4.11 5.10
C GLU A 99 -29.43 -4.55 5.46
N GLN A 100 -28.54 -4.68 4.48
CA GLN A 100 -27.13 -5.04 4.69
C GLN A 100 -26.39 -4.06 5.60
N LYS A 101 -26.61 -2.75 5.42
CA LYS A 101 -26.06 -1.72 6.31
C LYS A 101 -26.55 -1.86 7.73
N LYS A 102 -27.88 -1.95 7.90
CA LYS A 102 -28.48 -2.12 9.22
C LYS A 102 -27.91 -3.34 9.94
N LEU A 103 -27.79 -4.46 9.22
CA LEU A 103 -27.21 -5.68 9.77
C LEU A 103 -25.72 -5.50 10.11
N ALA A 104 -24.94 -4.82 9.26
CA ALA A 104 -23.52 -4.59 9.53
C ALA A 104 -23.30 -3.70 10.77
N ASP A 105 -24.16 -2.70 10.98
CA ASP A 105 -24.13 -1.82 12.16
C ASP A 105 -24.51 -2.57 13.45
N GLU A 106 -25.37 -3.59 13.36
CA GLU A 106 -25.86 -4.37 14.50
C GLU A 106 -24.98 -5.60 14.82
N ASP A 107 -24.65 -6.40 13.81
CA ASP A 107 -23.87 -7.64 13.89
C ASP A 107 -23.29 -8.01 12.50
N LEU A 108 -21.98 -7.87 12.34
CA LEU A 108 -21.25 -8.24 11.12
C LEU A 108 -21.52 -9.69 10.69
N GLN A 109 -21.72 -10.62 11.63
CA GLN A 109 -22.05 -12.02 11.31
C GLN A 109 -23.46 -12.15 10.74
N ALA A 110 -24.41 -11.33 11.18
CA ALA A 110 -25.76 -11.29 10.62
C ALA A 110 -25.76 -10.74 9.18
N ALA A 111 -24.95 -9.71 8.89
CA ALA A 111 -24.78 -9.21 7.53
C ALA A 111 -24.20 -10.28 6.59
N ASN A 112 -23.18 -11.01 7.06
CA ASN A 112 -22.58 -12.11 6.31
C ASN A 112 -23.54 -13.26 6.04
N ARG A 113 -24.37 -13.66 7.03
CA ARG A 113 -25.42 -14.67 6.82
C ARG A 113 -26.43 -14.20 5.78
N ASN A 114 -26.91 -12.96 5.89
CA ASN A 114 -27.86 -12.41 4.92
C ASN A 114 -27.27 -12.37 3.50
N LEU A 115 -25.97 -12.06 3.34
CA LEU A 115 -25.28 -12.13 2.04
C LEU A 115 -25.30 -13.55 1.45
N MET A 116 -25.10 -14.57 2.29
CA MET A 116 -25.10 -15.98 1.88
C MET A 116 -26.51 -16.51 1.58
N ASP A 117 -27.55 -15.92 2.17
CA ASP A 117 -28.94 -16.31 1.98
C ASP A 117 -29.62 -15.63 0.76
N MET A 118 -29.01 -14.58 0.17
CA MET A 118 -29.54 -13.90 -1.02
C MET A 118 -29.82 -14.87 -2.17
N ASN A 119 -30.91 -14.73 -2.93
CA ASN A 119 -30.99 -15.52 -4.17
C ASN A 119 -29.94 -15.04 -5.21
N HIS A 120 -29.79 -15.79 -6.30
CA HIS A 120 -28.81 -15.48 -7.35
C HIS A 120 -28.97 -14.07 -7.92
N GLU A 121 -30.22 -13.62 -8.13
CA GLU A 121 -30.51 -12.28 -8.65
C GLU A 121 -30.10 -11.19 -7.65
N GLU A 122 -30.48 -11.33 -6.38
CA GLU A 122 -30.12 -10.40 -5.31
C GLU A 122 -28.61 -10.25 -5.15
N PHE A 123 -27.92 -11.39 -5.19
CA PHE A 123 -26.47 -11.41 -5.09
C PHE A 123 -25.81 -10.72 -6.27
N SER A 124 -26.26 -10.99 -7.51
CA SER A 124 -25.73 -10.32 -8.70
C SER A 124 -25.98 -8.81 -8.70
N LEU A 125 -27.13 -8.36 -8.18
CA LEU A 125 -27.40 -6.93 -7.98
C LEU A 125 -26.44 -6.34 -6.94
N TYR A 126 -26.24 -7.02 -5.81
CA TYR A 126 -25.35 -6.57 -4.75
C TYR A 126 -23.87 -6.52 -5.20
N GLN A 127 -23.41 -7.53 -5.95
CA GLN A 127 -22.09 -7.55 -6.58
C GLN A 127 -21.88 -6.33 -7.49
N SER A 128 -22.87 -6.02 -8.33
CA SER A 128 -22.82 -4.86 -9.23
C SER A 128 -22.69 -3.55 -8.45
N TYR A 129 -23.42 -3.43 -7.34
CA TYR A 129 -23.32 -2.28 -6.45
C TYR A 129 -21.95 -2.16 -5.77
N ILE A 130 -21.41 -3.24 -5.20
CA ILE A 130 -20.08 -3.21 -4.56
C ILE A 130 -19.01 -2.82 -5.58
N SER A 131 -19.11 -3.33 -6.81
CA SER A 131 -18.20 -3.01 -7.90
C SER A 131 -18.19 -1.51 -8.21
N GLU A 132 -19.36 -0.91 -8.40
CA GLU A 132 -19.47 0.52 -8.68
C GLU A 132 -19.14 1.40 -7.45
N LEU A 133 -19.44 0.94 -6.23
CA LEU A 133 -19.02 1.59 -5.00
C LEU A 133 -17.49 1.68 -4.88
N GLN A 134 -16.77 0.60 -5.19
CA GLN A 134 -15.31 0.58 -5.15
C GLN A 134 -14.71 1.54 -6.18
N LYS A 135 -15.23 1.55 -7.41
CA LYS A 135 -14.82 2.52 -8.44
C LYS A 135 -15.10 3.95 -8.02
N ALA A 136 -16.28 4.23 -7.45
CA ALA A 136 -16.65 5.56 -6.97
C ALA A 136 -15.74 6.03 -5.82
N LYS A 137 -15.36 5.14 -4.90
CA LYS A 137 -14.39 5.42 -3.83
C LYS A 137 -13.04 5.82 -4.39
N SER A 138 -12.43 5.01 -5.24
CA SER A 138 -11.12 5.34 -5.82
C SER A 138 -11.17 6.63 -6.66
N LYS A 139 -12.23 6.87 -7.44
CA LYS A 139 -12.40 8.14 -8.17
C LYS A 139 -12.47 9.34 -7.24
N LYS A 140 -13.20 9.24 -6.13
CA LYS A 140 -13.29 10.33 -5.15
C LYS A 140 -11.95 10.59 -4.47
N ILE A 141 -11.20 9.54 -4.15
CA ILE A 141 -9.86 9.67 -3.58
C ILE A 141 -8.91 10.37 -4.55
N ILE A 142 -8.90 9.98 -5.83
CA ILE A 142 -8.12 10.64 -6.87
C ILE A 142 -8.47 12.13 -6.98
N GLU A 143 -9.77 12.48 -6.94
CA GLU A 143 -10.22 13.88 -6.93
C GLU A 143 -9.64 14.65 -5.73
N LEU A 144 -9.68 14.07 -4.52
CA LEU A 144 -9.18 14.69 -3.30
C LEU A 144 -7.65 14.84 -3.29
N ILE A 145 -6.92 13.81 -3.75
CA ILE A 145 -5.46 13.87 -3.89
C ILE A 145 -5.07 14.97 -4.88
N ASN A 146 -5.74 15.03 -6.04
CA ASN A 146 -5.48 16.09 -7.02
C ASN A 146 -5.77 17.48 -6.43
N LYS A 147 -6.88 17.64 -5.69
CA LYS A 147 -7.19 18.89 -5.00
C LYS A 147 -6.10 19.28 -3.98
N ALA A 148 -5.57 18.32 -3.22
CA ALA A 148 -4.48 18.56 -2.29
C ALA A 148 -3.18 18.96 -3.01
N ILE A 149 -2.83 18.27 -4.10
CA ILE A 149 -1.68 18.62 -4.96
C ILE A 149 -1.85 20.03 -5.52
N ASP A 150 -3.06 20.40 -5.96
CA ASP A 150 -3.37 21.74 -6.46
C ASP A 150 -3.22 22.80 -5.38
N ILE A 151 -3.67 22.54 -4.15
CA ILE A 151 -3.45 23.44 -3.00
C ILE A 151 -1.95 23.65 -2.79
N ILE A 152 -1.16 22.56 -2.75
CA ILE A 152 0.30 22.63 -2.59
C ILE A 152 0.94 23.43 -3.71
N ASN A 153 0.58 23.17 -4.97
CA ASN A 153 1.13 23.89 -6.13
C ASN A 153 0.73 25.38 -6.15
N ASN A 154 -0.27 25.77 -5.35
CA ASN A 154 -0.71 27.15 -5.21
C ASN A 154 -0.16 27.85 -3.96
N THR A 155 0.51 27.15 -3.05
CA THR A 155 1.28 27.81 -1.97
C THR A 155 2.59 28.38 -2.51
N PRO A 156 3.12 29.47 -1.95
CA PRO A 156 4.40 30.03 -2.41
C PRO A 156 5.51 28.99 -2.46
N GLU A 157 5.67 28.21 -1.38
CA GLU A 157 6.70 27.18 -1.24
C GLU A 157 6.50 26.03 -2.24
N GLY A 158 5.28 25.49 -2.35
CA GLY A 158 4.98 24.39 -3.27
C GLY A 158 4.97 24.80 -4.74
N ARG A 159 4.60 26.05 -5.05
CA ARG A 159 4.71 26.62 -6.39
C ARG A 159 6.16 26.79 -6.80
N THR A 160 7.01 27.31 -5.91
CA THR A 160 8.44 27.43 -6.13
C THR A 160 9.12 26.07 -6.32
N LEU A 161 8.68 25.02 -5.59
CA LEU A 161 9.14 23.64 -5.84
C LEU A 161 8.79 23.14 -7.26
N SER A 162 7.70 23.64 -7.85
CA SER A 162 7.23 23.21 -9.17
C SER A 162 7.97 23.92 -10.31
N ASP A 163 8.19 25.23 -10.17
CA ASP A 163 8.98 26.03 -11.12
C ASP A 163 9.43 27.35 -10.49
N VAL A 164 10.55 27.32 -9.77
CA VAL A 164 11.17 28.50 -9.12
C VAL A 164 11.50 29.64 -10.09
N SER A 165 11.72 29.35 -11.37
CA SER A 165 12.10 30.35 -12.37
C SER A 165 10.89 31.17 -12.81
N LYS A 166 9.70 30.56 -12.80
CA LYS A 166 8.42 31.23 -13.08
C LYS A 166 7.77 31.82 -11.84
N TYR A 167 8.02 31.20 -10.69
CA TYR A 167 7.39 31.53 -9.42
C TYR A 167 8.45 31.66 -8.31
N PRO A 168 9.19 32.78 -8.32
CA PRO A 168 10.21 33.01 -7.32
C PRO A 168 9.58 33.12 -5.92
N TYR A 169 10.28 32.60 -4.92
CA TYR A 169 9.93 32.85 -3.54
C TYR A 169 10.52 34.18 -3.11
N GLU A 170 9.66 35.16 -2.87
CA GLU A 170 10.04 36.49 -2.41
C GLU A 170 9.19 36.85 -1.20
N LYS A 171 9.76 36.69 0.01
CA LYS A 171 9.07 37.02 1.26
C LYS A 171 9.94 37.82 2.20
N LYS A 172 9.29 38.77 2.88
CA LYS A 172 9.81 39.46 4.05
C LYS A 172 9.47 38.62 5.27
N HIS A 173 10.48 38.20 6.02
CA HIS A 173 10.35 37.50 7.27
C HIS A 173 10.70 38.44 8.42
N GLU A 174 9.85 38.46 9.44
CA GLU A 174 10.10 39.15 10.70
C GLU A 174 10.38 38.09 11.75
N ILE A 175 11.52 38.23 12.44
CA ILE A 175 11.96 37.29 13.47
C ILE A 175 12.27 38.08 14.73
N ASP A 176 11.54 37.77 15.80
CA ASP A 176 11.70 38.45 17.07
C ASP A 176 12.60 37.63 18.01
N PHE A 177 13.73 38.21 18.39
CA PHE A 177 14.64 37.70 19.43
C PHE A 177 14.47 38.55 20.70
N GLY A 178 13.26 38.58 21.23
CA GLY A 178 12.91 39.33 22.44
C GLY A 178 12.98 40.85 22.24
N ARG A 179 14.15 41.47 22.49
CA ARG A 179 14.36 42.93 22.39
C ARG A 179 14.80 43.42 21.00
N VAL A 180 15.14 42.50 20.11
CA VAL A 180 15.60 42.80 18.74
C VAL A 180 14.68 42.08 17.77
N SER A 181 14.18 42.81 16.78
CA SER A 181 13.41 42.27 15.66
C SER A 181 14.24 42.34 14.39
N TYR A 182 14.33 41.23 13.69
CA TYR A 182 15.04 41.10 12.42
C TYR A 182 14.04 41.07 11.27
N VAL A 183 14.30 41.91 10.28
CA VAL A 183 13.59 41.89 9.01
C VAL A 183 14.53 41.29 7.97
N ILE A 184 14.25 40.06 7.53
CA ILE A 184 15.04 39.37 6.51
C ILE A 184 14.22 39.27 5.23
N TYR A 185 14.78 39.76 4.13
CA TYR A 185 14.20 39.59 2.79
C TYR A 185 14.83 38.37 2.12
N MET A 186 14.03 37.34 1.87
CA MET A 186 14.51 36.12 1.21
C MET A 186 14.01 36.05 -0.23
N VAL A 187 14.94 35.79 -1.16
CA VAL A 187 14.69 35.62 -2.59
C VAL A 187 15.26 34.29 -3.08
N ILE A 188 14.38 33.42 -3.58
CA ILE A 188 14.73 32.17 -4.25
C ILE A 188 14.11 32.23 -5.65
N ASP A 189 14.94 32.57 -6.64
CA ASP A 189 14.51 32.90 -8.01
C ASP A 189 15.04 31.91 -9.06
N ASN A 190 15.82 30.91 -8.64
CA ASN A 190 16.34 29.89 -9.52
C ASN A 190 16.60 28.57 -8.79
N VAL A 191 16.74 27.50 -9.58
CA VAL A 191 16.93 26.13 -9.10
C VAL A 191 18.20 25.97 -8.27
N LYS A 192 19.28 26.70 -8.59
CA LYS A 192 20.53 26.64 -7.83
C LYS A 192 20.33 27.15 -6.40
N LYS A 193 19.70 28.31 -6.20
CA LYS A 193 19.40 28.86 -4.86
C LYS A 193 18.45 27.96 -4.07
N LEU A 194 17.44 27.39 -4.73
CA LEU A 194 16.53 26.44 -4.09
C LEU A 194 17.30 25.19 -3.64
N ASN A 195 18.13 24.63 -4.51
CA ASN A 195 18.98 23.49 -4.17
C ASN A 195 20.00 23.83 -3.08
N GLU A 196 20.54 25.05 -3.03
CA GLU A 196 21.41 25.50 -1.94
C GLU A 196 20.66 25.55 -0.61
N LEU A 197 19.38 25.97 -0.60
CA LEU A 197 18.54 25.95 0.60
C LEU A 197 18.25 24.51 1.06
N LEU A 198 17.89 23.61 0.13
CA LEU A 198 17.49 22.23 0.43
C LEU A 198 18.67 21.30 0.74
N ASN A 199 19.79 21.46 0.04
CA ASN A 199 20.98 20.60 0.18
C ASN A 199 21.95 21.10 1.23
N LYS A 200 21.65 22.19 1.94
CA LYS A 200 22.40 22.59 3.13
C LYS A 200 22.11 21.57 4.25
N LYS A 201 22.56 20.33 4.07
CA LYS A 201 22.91 19.48 5.21
C LYS A 201 23.89 20.31 6.02
N HIS A 202 23.59 20.54 7.29
CA HIS A 202 24.54 21.09 8.23
C HIS A 202 25.67 20.06 8.42
N THR A 203 26.58 19.98 7.45
CA THR A 203 27.72 19.06 7.43
C THR A 203 28.83 19.43 8.41
N GLU A 204 28.65 20.52 9.14
CA GLU A 204 29.53 20.93 10.22
C GLU A 204 28.65 21.33 11.39
N SER A 205 28.91 20.80 12.58
CA SER A 205 28.31 21.25 13.83
C SER A 205 28.60 22.75 13.98
N VAL A 206 27.66 23.59 13.55
CA VAL A 206 27.81 25.04 13.69
C VAL A 206 27.81 25.34 15.19
N ASN A 207 28.93 25.85 15.70
CA ASN A 207 29.00 26.30 17.08
C ASN A 207 28.17 27.59 17.20
N ILE A 208 26.89 27.43 17.55
CA ILE A 208 25.94 28.54 17.69
C ILE A 208 26.42 29.63 18.67
N ASN A 209 27.34 29.30 19.58
CA ASN A 209 27.92 30.22 20.55
C ASN A 209 29.00 31.15 19.95
N GLU A 210 29.44 30.88 18.71
CA GLU A 210 30.44 31.69 18.00
C GLU A 210 29.82 32.56 16.89
N LEU A 211 28.52 32.44 16.64
CA LEU A 211 27.82 33.24 15.64
C LEU A 211 27.45 34.62 16.21
N SER A 212 27.48 35.63 15.35
CA SER A 212 26.80 36.90 15.65
C SER A 212 25.28 36.66 15.73
N LEU A 213 24.55 37.55 16.42
CA LEU A 213 23.08 37.48 16.46
C LEU A 213 22.47 37.53 15.05
N ASP A 214 23.09 38.29 14.14
CA ASP A 214 22.66 38.42 12.74
C ASP A 214 22.83 37.10 11.97
N ASP A 215 23.98 36.44 12.12
CA ASP A 215 24.26 35.14 11.48
C ASP A 215 23.38 34.03 12.05
N LEU A 216 23.08 34.08 13.35
CA LEU A 216 22.19 33.13 14.02
C LEU A 216 20.74 33.28 13.54
N ALA A 217 20.27 34.52 13.34
CA ALA A 217 18.95 34.81 12.80
C ALA A 217 18.78 34.31 11.35
N ASP A 218 19.75 34.60 10.47
CA ASP A 218 19.74 34.09 9.08
C ASP A 218 19.84 32.56 9.05
N TYR A 219 20.69 31.97 9.89
CA TYR A 219 20.84 30.52 10.02
C TYR A 219 19.51 29.85 10.37
N LYS A 220 18.85 30.30 11.46
CA LYS A 220 17.60 29.70 11.95
C LYS A 220 16.44 29.89 10.97
N LEU A 221 16.38 31.03 10.28
CA LEU A 221 15.38 31.27 9.24
C LEU A 221 15.55 30.32 8.07
N ARG A 222 16.78 30.16 7.57
CA ARG A 222 17.09 29.26 6.45
C ARG A 222 16.83 27.81 6.82
N GLU A 223 17.16 27.40 8.04
CA GLU A 223 16.83 26.06 8.56
C GLU A 223 15.31 25.83 8.55
N SER A 224 14.54 26.77 9.11
CA SER A 224 13.08 26.67 9.17
C SER A 224 12.43 26.65 7.78
N LEU A 225 12.90 27.51 6.87
CA LEU A 225 12.42 27.54 5.49
C LEU A 225 12.83 26.29 4.72
N SER A 226 14.06 25.81 4.87
CA SER A 226 14.47 24.54 4.26
C SER A 226 13.56 23.39 4.70
N ASN A 227 13.28 23.28 6.01
CA ASN A 227 12.36 22.28 6.54
C ASN A 227 10.94 22.43 5.96
N LEU A 228 10.43 23.65 5.80
CA LEU A 228 9.11 23.89 5.19
C LEU A 228 9.06 23.44 3.72
N PHE A 229 10.08 23.76 2.93
CA PHE A 229 10.15 23.31 1.53
C PHE A 229 10.32 21.78 1.44
N LEU A 230 11.16 21.18 2.29
CA LEU A 230 11.33 19.73 2.36
C LEU A 230 10.03 19.03 2.78
N TYR A 231 9.25 19.62 3.69
CA TYR A 231 7.93 19.13 4.08
C TYR A 231 6.98 19.10 2.88
N TYR A 232 6.82 20.22 2.15
CA TYR A 232 5.96 20.25 0.95
C TYR A 232 6.45 19.31 -0.15
N GLN A 233 7.77 19.17 -0.32
CA GLN A 233 8.35 18.23 -1.28
C GLN A 233 8.05 16.77 -0.89
N GLY A 234 8.23 16.42 0.37
CA GLY A 234 7.91 15.10 0.91
C GLY A 234 6.43 14.77 0.77
N LEU A 235 5.55 15.70 1.17
CA LEU A 235 4.11 15.58 1.05
C LEU A 235 3.69 15.37 -0.42
N LYS A 236 4.17 16.20 -1.34
CA LYS A 236 3.88 16.07 -2.79
C LYS A 236 4.33 14.71 -3.34
N ASN A 237 5.51 14.24 -2.95
CA ASN A 237 6.02 12.93 -3.38
C ASN A 237 5.14 11.78 -2.85
N LYS A 238 4.71 11.84 -1.60
CA LYS A 238 3.83 10.80 -1.04
C LYS A 238 2.44 10.84 -1.68
N LEU A 239 1.88 12.03 -1.94
CA LEU A 239 0.60 12.19 -2.65
C LEU A 239 0.65 11.68 -4.09
N ASN A 240 1.72 11.96 -4.83
CA ASN A 240 1.89 11.41 -6.18
C ASN A 240 1.98 9.87 -6.16
N LYS A 241 2.72 9.28 -5.21
CA LYS A 241 2.75 7.82 -5.05
C LYS A 241 1.37 7.25 -4.71
N ALA A 242 0.60 7.91 -3.86
CA ALA A 242 -0.76 7.51 -3.54
C ALA A 242 -1.69 7.61 -4.77
N LEU A 243 -1.55 8.68 -5.56
CA LEU A 243 -2.27 8.86 -6.82
C LEU A 243 -1.97 7.73 -7.80
N ASP A 244 -0.68 7.41 -8.01
CA ASP A 244 -0.26 6.32 -8.90
C ASP A 244 -0.86 4.98 -8.44
N ARG A 245 -0.83 4.68 -7.13
CA ARG A 245 -1.43 3.47 -6.55
C ARG A 245 -2.95 3.40 -6.79
N GLU A 246 -3.68 4.49 -6.59
CA GLU A 246 -5.13 4.51 -6.82
C GLU A 246 -5.51 4.44 -8.30
N LEU A 247 -4.70 5.02 -9.19
CA LEU A 247 -4.86 4.87 -10.63
C LEU A 247 -4.68 3.41 -11.05
N GLU A 248 -3.61 2.75 -10.58
CA GLU A 248 -3.38 1.32 -10.79
C GLU A 248 -4.53 0.47 -10.21
N ARG A 249 -5.08 0.85 -9.05
CA ARG A 249 -6.23 0.18 -8.42
C ARG A 249 -7.47 0.28 -9.29
N ILE A 250 -7.78 1.44 -9.86
CA ILE A 250 -8.93 1.60 -10.77
C ILE A 250 -8.75 0.77 -12.03
N GLU A 251 -7.58 0.84 -12.67
CA GLU A 251 -7.30 0.03 -13.87
C GLU A 251 -7.45 -1.46 -13.57
N TYR A 252 -6.97 -1.90 -12.41
CA TYR A 252 -7.12 -3.28 -11.96
C TYR A 252 -8.58 -3.67 -11.68
N LEU A 253 -9.37 -2.82 -11.02
CA LEU A 253 -10.81 -3.02 -10.83
C LEU A 253 -11.54 -3.14 -12.18
N GLU A 254 -11.23 -2.26 -13.13
CA GLU A 254 -11.83 -2.31 -14.47
C GLU A 254 -11.51 -3.63 -15.16
N LYS A 255 -10.25 -4.10 -15.09
CA LYS A 255 -9.84 -5.40 -15.62
C LYS A 255 -10.58 -6.58 -14.97
N LEU A 256 -10.77 -6.57 -13.65
CA LEU A 256 -11.50 -7.64 -12.93
C LEU A 256 -12.99 -7.69 -13.28
N PHE A 257 -13.56 -6.58 -13.74
CA PHE A 257 -14.98 -6.51 -14.12
C PHE A 257 -15.21 -6.59 -15.64
N THR A 258 -14.16 -6.55 -16.46
CA THR A 258 -14.26 -6.91 -17.88
C THR A 258 -14.29 -8.43 -18.03
N LYS A 259 -15.35 -8.96 -18.65
CA LYS A 259 -15.63 -10.40 -18.81
C LYS A 259 -14.70 -11.16 -19.77
N ASP A 260 -13.48 -10.69 -20.00
CA ASP A 260 -12.54 -11.37 -20.90
C ASP A 260 -11.95 -12.60 -20.19
N ASN A 261 -12.68 -13.71 -20.28
CA ASN A 261 -12.28 -15.10 -20.01
C ASN A 261 -11.72 -15.43 -18.60
N GLY A 262 -12.05 -14.67 -17.56
CA GLY A 262 -11.66 -14.96 -16.17
C GLY A 262 -12.80 -14.77 -15.18
N MET A 263 -12.58 -15.25 -13.96
CA MET A 263 -13.45 -15.07 -12.79
C MET A 263 -12.83 -14.04 -11.85
N ASN A 264 -13.63 -13.13 -11.32
CA ASN A 264 -13.24 -12.35 -10.14
C ASN A 264 -13.62 -13.11 -8.86
N GLY A 265 -13.21 -12.62 -7.69
CA GLY A 265 -13.49 -13.28 -6.42
C GLY A 265 -14.99 -13.36 -6.08
N TRP A 266 -15.81 -12.44 -6.63
CA TRP A 266 -17.28 -12.53 -6.53
C TRP A 266 -17.85 -13.68 -7.36
N ASP A 267 -17.30 -13.94 -8.54
CA ASP A 267 -17.65 -15.10 -9.35
C ASP A 267 -17.25 -16.40 -8.64
N MET A 268 -16.10 -16.42 -7.97
CA MET A 268 -15.65 -17.55 -7.17
C MET A 268 -16.56 -17.82 -5.96
N LEU A 269 -17.05 -16.77 -5.31
CA LEU A 269 -18.07 -16.90 -4.26
C LEU A 269 -19.42 -17.34 -4.83
N SER A 270 -19.83 -16.84 -6.00
CA SER A 270 -21.04 -17.32 -6.67
C SER A 270 -20.95 -18.80 -7.03
N HIS A 271 -19.76 -19.28 -7.44
CA HIS A 271 -19.50 -20.68 -7.75
C HIS A 271 -19.65 -21.58 -6.52
N PHE A 272 -19.12 -21.15 -5.37
CA PHE A 272 -19.32 -21.83 -4.08
C PHE A 272 -20.81 -21.98 -3.72
N ARG A 273 -21.61 -20.95 -3.97
CA ARG A 273 -23.05 -20.92 -3.65
C ARG A 273 -23.92 -21.70 -4.64
N GLY A 274 -23.40 -22.00 -5.83
CA GLY A 274 -24.14 -22.64 -6.91
C GLY A 274 -24.23 -24.17 -6.87
N ASP A 275 -23.84 -24.80 -5.75
CA ASP A 275 -23.93 -26.24 -5.47
C ASP A 275 -23.24 -27.21 -6.44
N SER A 276 -22.42 -26.72 -7.39
CA SER A 276 -21.81 -27.60 -8.39
C SER A 276 -20.62 -28.39 -7.86
N GLY A 277 -19.90 -27.86 -6.86
CA GLY A 277 -18.63 -28.42 -6.35
C GLY A 277 -17.56 -28.64 -7.42
N ARG A 278 -17.75 -28.06 -8.61
CA ARG A 278 -16.89 -28.33 -9.77
C ARG A 278 -15.52 -27.73 -9.52
N THR A 279 -14.48 -28.54 -9.72
CA THR A 279 -13.08 -28.10 -9.72
C THR A 279 -12.85 -26.98 -10.73
N LEU A 280 -12.17 -25.94 -10.31
CA LEU A 280 -11.72 -24.84 -11.17
C LEU A 280 -10.20 -24.94 -11.35
N ASN A 281 -9.72 -24.75 -12.57
CA ASN A 281 -8.27 -24.61 -12.78
C ASN A 281 -7.86 -23.12 -12.90
N LEU A 282 -6.57 -22.81 -12.75
CA LEU A 282 -6.08 -21.42 -12.82
C LEU A 282 -6.36 -20.71 -14.17
N HIS A 283 -6.56 -21.46 -15.26
CA HIS A 283 -7.00 -20.87 -16.54
C HIS A 283 -8.49 -20.54 -16.54
N ASP A 284 -9.34 -21.41 -15.96
CA ASP A 284 -10.78 -21.13 -15.79
C ASP A 284 -10.99 -19.85 -14.96
N ILE A 285 -10.16 -19.65 -13.93
CA ILE A 285 -10.20 -18.46 -13.07
C ILE A 285 -9.56 -17.24 -13.76
N GLY A 286 -8.64 -17.45 -14.70
CA GLY A 286 -7.92 -16.37 -15.40
C GLY A 286 -6.69 -15.83 -14.65
N VAL A 287 -6.22 -16.52 -13.61
CA VAL A 287 -5.05 -16.11 -12.79
C VAL A 287 -3.77 -16.90 -13.08
N HIS A 288 -3.77 -17.81 -14.04
CA HIS A 288 -2.62 -18.66 -14.34
C HIS A 288 -1.30 -17.89 -14.50
N ASN A 289 -1.28 -16.83 -15.31
CA ASN A 289 -0.07 -16.03 -15.51
C ASN A 289 0.33 -15.24 -14.24
N GLN A 290 -0.65 -14.73 -13.50
CA GLN A 290 -0.40 -14.01 -12.25
C GLN A 290 0.23 -14.92 -11.19
N VAL A 291 -0.28 -16.14 -11.02
CA VAL A 291 0.31 -17.15 -10.13
C VAL A 291 1.74 -17.49 -10.56
N ARG A 292 1.98 -17.66 -11.86
CA ARG A 292 3.34 -17.89 -12.38
C ARG A 292 4.29 -16.75 -12.06
N GLU A 293 3.88 -15.50 -12.30
CA GLU A 293 4.69 -14.31 -11.98
C GLU A 293 5.01 -14.22 -10.49
N LEU A 294 4.06 -14.58 -9.60
CA LEU A 294 4.29 -14.61 -8.16
C LEU A 294 5.37 -15.62 -7.73
N MET A 295 5.61 -16.68 -8.51
CA MET A 295 6.72 -17.62 -8.24
C MET A 295 8.09 -16.95 -8.31
N HIS A 296 8.18 -15.85 -9.06
CA HIS A 296 9.39 -15.06 -9.30
C HIS A 296 9.47 -13.82 -8.43
N LYS A 297 8.38 -13.45 -7.74
CA LYS A 297 8.32 -12.27 -6.88
C LYS A 297 9.32 -12.38 -5.73
N GLN A 298 10.31 -11.50 -5.74
CA GLN A 298 11.23 -11.33 -4.63
C GLN A 298 10.46 -10.79 -3.42
N GLY A 299 10.67 -11.40 -2.26
CA GLY A 299 9.99 -10.95 -1.04
C GLY A 299 8.51 -11.37 -0.95
N GLY A 300 8.00 -12.13 -1.92
CA GLY A 300 6.60 -12.56 -1.95
C GLY A 300 6.24 -13.53 -0.81
N PHE A 301 4.96 -13.58 -0.47
CA PHE A 301 4.38 -14.43 0.58
C PHE A 301 5.03 -14.19 1.96
N GLU A 302 5.31 -12.91 2.27
CA GLU A 302 5.96 -12.44 3.52
C GLU A 302 7.32 -13.08 3.80
N LYS A 303 8.01 -13.57 2.76
CA LYS A 303 9.36 -14.12 2.91
C LYS A 303 10.38 -13.00 2.75
N PRO A 304 11.37 -12.86 3.66
CA PRO A 304 12.30 -11.73 3.61
C PRO A 304 13.25 -11.80 2.41
N GLU A 305 13.56 -12.99 1.89
CA GLU A 305 14.54 -13.17 0.82
C GLU A 305 14.13 -14.22 -0.22
N GLY A 306 14.48 -13.94 -1.48
CA GLY A 306 14.27 -14.83 -2.61
C GLY A 306 12.82 -14.90 -3.10
N SER A 307 12.63 -15.53 -4.25
CA SER A 307 11.35 -15.98 -4.78
C SER A 307 11.14 -17.47 -4.45
N ILE A 308 9.96 -18.03 -4.72
CA ILE A 308 9.75 -19.48 -4.55
C ILE A 308 10.72 -20.25 -5.43
N GLN A 309 10.83 -19.85 -6.71
CA GLN A 309 11.75 -20.51 -7.64
C GLN A 309 13.21 -20.35 -7.20
N SER A 310 13.66 -19.14 -6.86
CA SER A 310 15.08 -18.94 -6.54
C SER A 310 15.47 -19.72 -5.28
N ARG A 311 14.59 -19.81 -4.28
CA ARG A 311 14.81 -20.65 -3.10
C ARG A 311 14.89 -22.13 -3.44
N PHE A 312 14.01 -22.62 -4.32
CA PHE A 312 14.06 -24.01 -4.76
C PHE A 312 15.35 -24.31 -5.55
N ILE A 313 15.74 -23.43 -6.47
CA ILE A 313 17.03 -23.53 -7.19
C ILE A 313 18.20 -23.55 -6.21
N SER A 314 18.23 -22.67 -5.20
CA SER A 314 19.29 -22.68 -4.19
C SER A 314 19.34 -23.99 -3.38
N GLN A 315 18.21 -24.61 -3.10
CA GLN A 315 18.17 -25.92 -2.42
C GLN A 315 18.74 -27.03 -3.31
N ILE A 316 18.47 -26.99 -4.61
CA ILE A 316 19.10 -27.89 -5.58
C ILE A 316 20.61 -27.65 -5.64
N GLN A 317 21.05 -26.39 -5.72
CA GLN A 317 22.48 -26.02 -5.75
C GLN A 317 23.27 -26.47 -4.51
N ARG A 318 22.60 -26.66 -3.36
CA ARG A 318 23.20 -27.21 -2.13
C ARG A 318 23.11 -28.75 -2.04
N GLY A 319 22.44 -29.37 -3.02
CA GLY A 319 22.20 -30.82 -3.10
C GLY A 319 21.24 -31.32 -2.04
N GLU A 320 20.27 -30.50 -1.62
CA GLU A 320 19.30 -30.86 -0.59
C GLU A 320 18.14 -31.71 -1.14
N ARG A 321 17.66 -31.38 -2.34
CA ARG A 321 16.47 -31.97 -2.96
C ARG A 321 16.39 -31.62 -4.45
N ILE A 322 15.57 -32.37 -5.21
CA ILE A 322 15.19 -32.08 -6.61
C ILE A 322 13.68 -31.87 -6.78
N ASP A 323 12.93 -31.93 -5.69
CA ASP A 323 11.51 -31.64 -5.59
C ASP A 323 11.19 -30.82 -4.34
N PHE A 324 10.03 -30.16 -4.32
CA PHE A 324 9.49 -29.52 -3.13
C PHE A 324 7.97 -29.59 -3.09
N LYS A 325 7.41 -29.43 -1.89
CA LYS A 325 5.98 -29.24 -1.63
C LYS A 325 5.82 -28.36 -0.40
N ASN A 326 5.28 -27.16 -0.56
CA ASN A 326 5.08 -26.19 0.52
C ASN A 326 3.71 -25.51 0.39
N GLN A 327 3.21 -24.96 1.50
CA GLN A 327 2.00 -24.13 1.50
C GLN A 327 2.37 -22.66 1.31
N TYR A 328 1.56 -21.96 0.52
CA TYR A 328 1.65 -20.53 0.26
C TYR A 328 0.26 -19.91 0.30
N ASP A 329 0.14 -18.78 0.96
CA ASP A 329 -1.13 -18.06 1.08
C ASP A 329 -1.22 -16.98 -0.01
N PHE A 330 -1.89 -17.28 -1.12
CA PHE A 330 -2.04 -16.32 -2.23
C PHE A 330 -3.04 -15.22 -1.90
N ALA A 331 -3.89 -15.40 -0.89
CA ALA A 331 -4.79 -14.34 -0.43
C ALA A 331 -4.01 -13.11 0.10
N LYS A 332 -2.78 -13.30 0.59
CA LYS A 332 -1.86 -12.22 0.99
C LYS A 332 -1.31 -11.41 -0.19
N GLU A 333 -1.38 -11.97 -1.39
CA GLU A 333 -0.95 -11.32 -2.63
C GLU A 333 -2.13 -10.69 -3.39
N ALA A 334 -3.36 -10.83 -2.86
CA ALA A 334 -4.55 -10.22 -3.42
C ALA A 334 -4.49 -8.69 -3.26
N ARG A 335 -4.71 -7.95 -4.35
CA ARG A 335 -4.68 -6.48 -4.34
C ARG A 335 -5.93 -5.88 -3.70
N ILE A 336 -7.06 -6.54 -3.89
CA ILE A 336 -8.37 -6.10 -3.44
C ILE A 336 -9.12 -7.31 -2.89
N THR A 337 -9.21 -7.41 -1.57
CA THR A 337 -9.89 -8.49 -0.86
C THR A 337 -11.28 -8.75 -1.44
N ILE A 338 -11.67 -10.03 -1.53
CA ILE A 338 -12.95 -10.53 -2.07
C ILE A 338 -13.14 -10.32 -3.58
N ILE A 339 -12.58 -9.27 -4.18
CA ILE A 339 -12.76 -8.97 -5.61
C ILE A 339 -11.65 -9.61 -6.44
N ASP A 340 -10.42 -9.60 -5.95
CA ASP A 340 -9.30 -10.29 -6.57
C ASP A 340 -9.47 -11.82 -6.39
N PRO A 341 -9.46 -12.62 -7.47
CA PRO A 341 -9.60 -14.07 -7.39
C PRO A 341 -8.51 -14.75 -6.54
N LEU A 342 -7.32 -14.15 -6.39
CA LEU A 342 -6.28 -14.70 -5.51
C LEU A 342 -6.72 -14.79 -4.04
N TRP A 343 -7.68 -13.97 -3.62
CA TRP A 343 -8.28 -14.02 -2.29
C TRP A 343 -8.85 -15.40 -1.95
N ALA A 344 -9.39 -16.10 -2.95
CA ALA A 344 -9.98 -17.43 -2.78
C ALA A 344 -8.95 -18.56 -2.85
N ILE A 345 -7.67 -18.25 -3.11
CA ILE A 345 -6.57 -19.22 -3.15
C ILE A 345 -5.81 -19.15 -1.81
N GLY A 346 -6.46 -19.62 -0.75
CA GLY A 346 -6.01 -19.47 0.63
C GLY A 346 -5.20 -20.69 1.10
N GLY A 347 -3.91 -20.51 1.42
CA GLY A 347 -3.07 -21.60 1.92
C GLY A 347 -2.78 -22.73 0.92
N ALA A 348 -2.81 -22.42 -0.39
CA ALA A 348 -2.56 -23.35 -1.47
C ALA A 348 -1.24 -24.14 -1.31
N THR A 349 -1.29 -25.42 -1.66
CA THR A 349 -0.11 -26.26 -1.73
C THR A 349 0.53 -26.13 -3.11
N VAL A 350 1.75 -25.61 -3.16
CA VAL A 350 2.56 -25.59 -4.38
C VAL A 350 3.67 -26.62 -4.27
N SER A 351 3.79 -27.42 -5.32
CA SER A 351 4.87 -28.38 -5.50
C SER A 351 5.62 -28.12 -6.80
N GLY A 352 6.86 -28.54 -6.87
CA GLY A 352 7.67 -28.49 -8.08
C GLY A 352 8.69 -29.61 -8.11
N VAL A 353 8.91 -30.17 -9.29
CA VAL A 353 9.89 -31.24 -9.52
C VAL A 353 10.77 -30.85 -10.69
N LEU A 354 12.09 -30.95 -10.52
CA LEU A 354 13.05 -30.76 -11.61
C LEU A 354 13.18 -32.06 -12.43
N THR A 355 12.84 -32.00 -13.71
CA THR A 355 12.93 -33.11 -14.68
C THR A 355 13.77 -32.72 -15.89
N ASP A 356 13.98 -33.67 -16.81
CA ASP A 356 14.73 -33.46 -18.07
C ASP A 356 16.14 -32.87 -17.88
N ILE A 357 16.81 -33.30 -16.82
CA ILE A 357 18.04 -32.70 -16.35
C ILE A 357 19.20 -33.04 -17.28
N LYS A 358 19.88 -32.00 -17.75
CA LYS A 358 21.15 -32.06 -18.48
C LYS A 358 22.19 -31.30 -17.68
N ALA A 359 23.40 -31.85 -17.60
CA ALA A 359 24.51 -31.20 -16.91
C ALA A 359 25.74 -31.17 -17.80
N GLU A 360 26.26 -29.98 -18.04
CA GLU A 360 27.49 -29.75 -18.79
C GLU A 360 28.61 -29.40 -17.81
N ASN A 361 29.73 -30.11 -17.89
CA ASN A 361 30.88 -29.85 -17.04
C ASN A 361 31.58 -28.57 -17.52
N THR A 362 31.70 -27.57 -16.64
CA THR A 362 32.33 -26.28 -16.91
C THR A 362 33.60 -26.05 -16.08
N GLY A 363 34.25 -27.14 -15.64
CA GLY A 363 35.46 -27.14 -14.82
C GLY A 363 35.14 -27.55 -13.37
N ASP A 364 35.13 -26.57 -12.47
CA ASP A 364 34.85 -26.78 -11.03
C ASP A 364 33.35 -26.81 -10.73
N LYS A 365 32.51 -26.66 -11.76
CA LYS A 365 31.05 -26.64 -11.68
C LYS A 365 30.41 -27.46 -12.81
N TYR A 366 29.13 -27.74 -12.63
CA TYR A 366 28.23 -28.16 -13.69
C TYR A 366 27.25 -27.03 -13.98
N ASN A 367 27.07 -26.70 -15.26
CA ASN A 367 25.91 -25.96 -15.72
C ASN A 367 24.75 -26.95 -15.84
N VAL A 368 23.75 -26.82 -14.97
CA VAL A 368 22.58 -27.72 -14.92
C VAL A 368 21.40 -27.02 -15.59
N SER A 369 20.82 -27.67 -16.58
CA SER A 369 19.57 -27.25 -17.22
C SER A 369 18.51 -28.32 -17.09
N GLY A 370 17.25 -27.91 -17.04
CA GLY A 370 16.11 -28.82 -16.92
C GLY A 370 14.79 -28.09 -16.95
N VAL A 371 13.72 -28.81 -16.62
CA VAL A 371 12.36 -28.27 -16.56
C VAL A 371 11.85 -28.44 -15.14
N ILE A 372 11.43 -27.34 -14.50
CA ILE A 372 10.66 -27.43 -13.25
C ILE A 372 9.19 -27.54 -13.63
N SER A 373 8.57 -28.67 -13.31
CA SER A 373 7.13 -28.87 -13.46
C SER A 373 6.45 -28.56 -12.13
N TYR A 374 5.63 -27.52 -12.12
CA TYR A 374 4.91 -27.05 -10.95
C TYR A 374 3.47 -27.56 -10.93
N LYS A 375 2.97 -27.81 -9.72
CA LYS A 375 1.56 -28.09 -9.46
C LYS A 375 1.08 -27.29 -8.26
N LEU A 376 -0.06 -26.64 -8.41
CA LEU A 376 -0.82 -25.96 -7.36
C LEU A 376 -2.10 -26.76 -7.10
N ASP A 377 -2.33 -27.07 -5.84
CA ASP A 377 -3.57 -27.66 -5.34
C ASP A 377 -4.06 -26.84 -4.14
N ASP A 378 -5.31 -26.40 -4.20
CA ASP A 378 -5.97 -25.69 -3.12
C ASP A 378 -7.45 -26.09 -3.01
N LYS A 379 -8.09 -25.76 -1.88
CA LYS A 379 -9.50 -26.04 -1.65
C LYS A 379 -10.20 -24.82 -1.06
N PHE A 380 -11.08 -24.22 -1.85
CA PHE A 380 -12.00 -23.21 -1.35
C PHE A 380 -13.12 -23.89 -0.57
N SER A 381 -13.08 -23.77 0.76
CA SER A 381 -13.98 -24.46 1.68
C SER A 381 -14.92 -23.52 2.43
N SER A 382 -14.46 -22.29 2.70
CA SER A 382 -15.28 -21.24 3.26
C SER A 382 -14.77 -19.88 2.79
N PRO A 383 -15.67 -18.95 2.42
CA PRO A 383 -15.30 -17.56 2.15
C PRO A 383 -14.65 -16.85 3.34
N TRP A 384 -14.71 -17.43 4.55
CA TRP A 384 -14.24 -16.79 5.77
C TRP A 384 -13.15 -17.60 6.52
N ASP A 385 -12.71 -18.75 6.00
CA ASP A 385 -11.65 -19.58 6.62
C ASP A 385 -10.27 -18.89 6.65
N ILE A 386 -10.05 -17.91 5.79
CA ILE A 386 -8.85 -17.05 5.75
C ILE A 386 -8.75 -16.04 6.90
N TYR A 387 -9.83 -15.80 7.64
CA TYR A 387 -9.84 -14.77 8.70
C TYR A 387 -9.67 -15.31 10.12
N ASN A 388 -9.64 -16.63 10.33
CA ASN A 388 -9.43 -17.24 11.65
C ASN A 388 -10.31 -16.63 12.78
N TRP A 389 -11.46 -16.05 12.43
CA TRP A 389 -12.28 -15.23 13.36
C TRP A 389 -13.16 -16.07 14.30
N SER A 390 -13.24 -17.39 14.13
CA SER A 390 -13.88 -18.26 15.13
C SER A 390 -13.45 -19.74 14.97
N PRO A 391 -13.25 -20.48 16.08
CA PRO A 391 -13.04 -21.94 16.07
C PRO A 391 -14.32 -22.74 15.79
N VAL A 392 -15.42 -22.07 15.46
CA VAL A 392 -16.68 -22.70 15.05
C VAL A 392 -16.66 -22.84 13.54
N GLU A 393 -16.70 -24.07 13.03
CA GLU A 393 -16.98 -24.35 11.61
C GLU A 393 -18.35 -23.73 11.26
N LEU A 394 -18.33 -22.50 10.73
CA LEU A 394 -19.52 -21.84 10.26
C LEU A 394 -19.88 -22.47 8.91
N ASN A 395 -20.92 -23.30 8.91
CA ASN A 395 -21.43 -23.93 7.72
C ASN A 395 -22.30 -22.91 6.95
N PHE A 396 -21.68 -22.16 6.03
CA PHE A 396 -22.32 -21.08 5.27
C PHE A 396 -23.15 -21.54 4.06
N GLY A 397 -23.58 -22.81 4.02
CA GLY A 397 -24.58 -23.27 3.05
C GLY A 397 -24.13 -23.28 1.58
N GLY A 398 -22.83 -23.40 1.31
CA GLY A 398 -22.30 -23.60 -0.05
C GLY A 398 -21.53 -24.91 -0.20
N THR A 399 -21.10 -25.22 -1.43
CA THR A 399 -20.37 -26.44 -1.77
C THR A 399 -18.90 -26.14 -2.02
N PRO A 400 -17.97 -26.62 -1.16
CA PRO A 400 -16.54 -26.51 -1.38
C PRO A 400 -16.10 -27.05 -2.74
N TYR A 401 -15.04 -26.50 -3.30
CA TYR A 401 -14.46 -26.96 -4.56
C TYR A 401 -12.93 -26.86 -4.56
N ASP A 402 -12.30 -27.69 -5.37
CA ASP A 402 -10.86 -27.69 -5.54
C ASP A 402 -10.43 -26.64 -6.58
N ILE A 403 -9.27 -26.04 -6.34
CA ILE A 403 -8.59 -25.13 -7.27
C ILE A 403 -7.26 -25.77 -7.66
N THR A 404 -7.02 -25.96 -8.95
CA THR A 404 -5.82 -26.63 -9.45
C THR A 404 -5.06 -25.81 -10.48
N GLY A 405 -3.76 -26.03 -10.58
CA GLY A 405 -2.94 -25.40 -11.60
C GLY A 405 -1.69 -26.21 -11.91
N GLU A 406 -1.30 -26.25 -13.18
CA GLU A 406 -0.08 -26.92 -13.61
C GLU A 406 0.62 -26.05 -14.65
N TRP A 407 1.93 -25.89 -14.53
CA TRP A 407 2.77 -25.21 -15.52
C TRP A 407 4.21 -25.69 -15.40
N SER A 408 5.01 -25.42 -16.43
CA SER A 408 6.43 -25.78 -16.45
C SER A 408 7.30 -24.59 -16.83
N GLU A 409 8.51 -24.56 -16.30
CA GLU A 409 9.51 -23.54 -16.61
C GLU A 409 10.87 -24.16 -16.87
N ILE A 410 11.54 -23.67 -17.93
CA ILE A 410 12.91 -24.07 -18.24
C ILE A 410 13.84 -23.28 -17.32
N VAL A 411 14.78 -23.99 -16.70
CA VAL A 411 15.77 -23.39 -15.81
C VAL A 411 17.18 -23.75 -16.24
N ASN A 412 18.10 -22.84 -15.93
CA ASN A 412 19.54 -23.05 -16.08
C ASN A 412 20.25 -22.39 -14.89
N PHE A 413 21.09 -23.13 -14.18
CA PHE A 413 21.87 -22.63 -13.06
C PHE A 413 23.15 -23.45 -12.86
N ASP A 414 24.15 -22.84 -12.23
CA ASP A 414 25.40 -23.53 -11.91
C ASP A 414 25.31 -24.26 -10.57
N VAL A 415 25.96 -25.42 -10.50
CA VAL A 415 26.11 -26.24 -9.29
C VAL A 415 27.58 -26.61 -9.13
N ASP A 416 28.11 -26.54 -7.90
CA ASP A 416 29.47 -26.99 -7.63
C ASP A 416 29.64 -28.47 -7.99
N LYS A 417 30.78 -28.82 -8.59
CA LYS A 417 31.05 -30.16 -9.12
C LYS A 417 30.85 -31.25 -8.07
N ASP A 418 31.39 -31.04 -6.88
CA ASP A 418 31.26 -31.98 -5.76
C ASP A 418 29.80 -32.18 -5.33
N VAL A 419 28.98 -31.12 -5.38
CA VAL A 419 27.55 -31.21 -5.05
C VAL A 419 26.81 -31.97 -6.14
N TYR A 420 27.07 -31.66 -7.41
CA TYR A 420 26.41 -32.34 -8.52
C TYR A 420 26.73 -33.84 -8.53
N GLU A 421 28.01 -34.21 -8.48
CA GLU A 421 28.45 -35.61 -8.61
C GLU A 421 27.99 -36.47 -7.42
N ASN A 422 28.04 -35.93 -6.20
CA ASN A 422 27.82 -36.72 -4.98
C ASN A 422 26.41 -36.62 -4.40
N LYS A 423 25.65 -35.55 -4.71
CA LYS A 423 24.32 -35.34 -4.13
C LYS A 423 23.21 -35.33 -5.17
N ILE A 424 23.36 -34.54 -6.24
CA ILE A 424 22.29 -34.38 -7.23
C ILE A 424 22.21 -35.58 -8.18
N LYS A 425 23.32 -35.97 -8.81
CA LYS A 425 23.37 -37.06 -9.79
C LYS A 425 22.76 -38.38 -9.25
N PRO A 426 23.00 -38.77 -7.97
CA PRO A 426 22.32 -39.94 -7.38
C PRO A 426 20.80 -39.81 -7.27
N MET A 427 20.26 -38.59 -7.07
CA MET A 427 18.81 -38.34 -6.98
C MET A 427 18.12 -38.43 -8.35
N ILE A 428 18.84 -38.18 -9.44
CA ILE A 428 18.31 -38.23 -10.82
C ILE A 428 18.29 -39.67 -11.37
N GLY A 429 19.16 -40.55 -10.85
CA GLY A 429 19.34 -41.93 -11.33
C GLY A 429 18.47 -42.99 -10.66
N GLN A 430 17.52 -42.59 -9.81
CA GLN A 430 16.47 -43.43 -9.22
C GLN A 430 15.18 -43.25 -10.02
#